data_AF-A0A1I0Q965-F1
#
_entry.id   AF-A0A1I0Q965-F1
#
_cell.length_a   1.000
_cell.length_b   1.000
_cell.length_c   1.000
_cell.angle_alpha   90.00
_cell.angle_beta   90.00
_cell.angle_gamma   90.00
#
_symmetry.space_group_name_H-M   'P 1'
#
loop_
_entity.id
_entity.type
_entity.pdbx_description
1 polymer ?
#
loop_
_entity_poly.entity_id
_entity_poly.type
_entity_poly.pdbx_seq_one_letter_code
_entity_poly.pdbx_strand_id
1 'polypeptide(L)' 'MPRTRKYNAVRRVEFLLPPEKVEEMEEAKGRKAWGEFIWELWEFWKAHNLETS' A
#
# COMPACT_ATOMS: atom_id res chain seq x y z
N MET A 1 -31.55 19.74 2.46
CA MET A 1 -30.72 18.85 1.61
C MET A 1 -29.35 18.71 2.26
N PRO A 2 -28.99 17.54 2.82
CA PRO A 2 -27.66 17.38 3.40
C PRO A 2 -26.66 17.19 2.26
N ARG A 3 -25.66 18.08 2.18
CA ARG A 3 -24.56 17.98 1.22
C ARG A 3 -23.78 16.69 1.50
N THR A 4 -24.00 15.66 0.68
CA THR A 4 -23.13 14.46 0.62
C THR A 4 -21.70 14.92 0.36
N ARG A 5 -20.83 14.83 1.38
CA ARG A 5 -19.40 15.10 1.24
C ARG A 5 -18.83 14.10 0.23
N LYS A 6 -18.53 14.59 -0.98
CA LYS A 6 -18.00 13.87 -2.15
C LYS A 6 -16.56 13.36 -2.01
N TYR A 7 -16.05 13.24 -0.79
CA TYR A 7 -14.71 12.72 -0.55
C TYR A 7 -14.87 11.39 0.15
N ASN A 8 -14.74 10.30 -0.61
CA ASN A 8 -14.49 8.98 -0.06
C ASN A 8 -13.36 9.14 0.95
N ALA A 9 -13.66 8.96 2.23
CA ALA A 9 -12.65 9.10 3.27
C ALA A 9 -11.51 8.15 2.92
N VAL A 10 -10.29 8.70 2.77
CA VAL A 10 -9.09 7.89 2.59
C VAL A 10 -9.00 7.00 3.81
N ARG A 11 -9.34 5.72 3.65
CA ARG A 11 -9.24 4.73 4.72
C ARG A 11 -7.75 4.54 5.00
N ARG A 12 -7.29 5.07 6.14
CA ARG A 12 -5.95 4.80 6.63
C ARG A 12 -5.92 3.37 7.15
N VAL A 13 -4.96 2.60 6.66
CA VAL A 13 -4.71 1.25 7.16
C VAL A 13 -3.36 1.29 7.86
N GLU A 14 -3.35 0.92 9.13
CA GLU A 14 -2.14 0.82 9.93
C GLU A 14 -1.68 -0.63 9.90
N PHE A 15 -0.41 -0.84 9.59
CA PHE A 15 0.21 -2.16 9.58
C PHE A 15 1.37 -2.16 10.57
N LEU A 16 1.38 -3.15 11.47
CA LEU A 16 2.51 -3.39 12.36
C LEU A 16 3.43 -4.41 11.67
N LEU A 17 4.59 -3.94 11.24
CA LEU A 17 5.63 -4.77 10.68
C LEU A 17 6.67 -5.10 11.77
N PRO A 18 7.18 -6.35 11.80
CA PRO A 18 8.35 -6.66 12.59
C PRO A 18 9.53 -5.73 12.20
N PRO A 19 10.37 -5.29 13.16
CA PRO A 19 11.43 -4.32 12.90
C PRO A 19 12.37 -4.74 11.76
N GLU A 20 12.73 -6.02 11.70
CA GLU A 20 13.58 -6.61 10.66
C GLU A 20 13.01 -6.41 9.25
N LYS A 21 11.68 -6.45 9.11
CA LYS A 21 10.99 -6.27 7.83
C LYS A 21 10.83 -4.81 7.46
N VAL A 22 10.85 -3.90 8.43
CA VAL A 22 10.82 -2.46 8.16
C VAL A 22 12.11 -2.03 7.47
N GLU A 23 13.26 -2.52 7.92
CA GLU A 23 14.56 -2.20 7.31
C GLU A 23 14.64 -2.73 5.87
N GLU A 24 14.28 -4.00 5.65
CA GLU A 24 14.21 -4.59 4.30
C GLU A 24 13.29 -3.77 3.37
N MET A 25 12.15 -3.30 3.87
CA MET A 25 11.21 -2.51 3.07
C MET A 25 11.67 -1.07 2.83
N GLU A 26 12.34 -0.42 3.78
CA GLU A 26 12.93 0.91 3.57
C GLU A 26 14.06 0.86 2.53
N GLU A 27 14.90 -0.17 2.56
CA GLU A 27 15.92 -0.40 1.52
C GLU A 27 15.29 -0.64 0.14
N ALA A 28 14.27 -1.50 0.07
CA ALA A 28 13.56 -1.80 -1.18
C ALA A 28 12.79 -0.59 -1.73
N LYS A 29 12.19 0.23 -0.86
CA LYS A 29 11.51 1.48 -1.22
C LYS A 29 12.50 2.51 -1.77
N GLY A 30 13.69 2.58 -1.17
CA GLY A 30 14.70 3.58 -1.47
C GLY A 30 14.14 5.00 -1.29
N ARG A 31 14.09 5.78 -2.37
CA ARG A 31 13.65 7.19 -2.34
C ARG A 31 12.15 7.40 -2.63
N LYS A 32 11.38 6.34 -2.87
CA LYS A 32 9.96 6.44 -3.23
C LYS A 32 9.09 6.83 -2.04
N ALA A 33 7.91 7.40 -2.28
CA ALA A 33 6.93 7.57 -1.22
C ALA A 33 6.32 6.21 -0.82
N TRP A 34 6.03 6.01 0.47
CA TRP A 34 5.44 4.75 0.97
C TRP A 34 4.14 4.37 0.25
N GLY A 35 3.28 5.36 -0.05
CA GLY A 35 2.04 5.11 -0.78
C GLY A 35 2.26 4.55 -2.18
N GLU A 36 3.23 5.08 -2.91
CA GLU A 36 3.59 4.59 -4.26
C GLU A 36 4.19 3.20 -4.19
N PHE A 37 5.12 2.96 -3.26
CA PHE A 37 5.75 1.66 -3.08
C PHE A 37 4.76 0.55 -2.72
N ILE A 38 3.85 0.81 -1.78
CA ILE A 38 2.81 -0.16 -1.42
C ILE A 38 1.83 -0.40 -2.57
N TRP A 39 1.53 0.63 -3.37
CA TRP A 39 0.68 0.47 -4.55
C TRP A 39 1.34 -0.40 -5.61
N GLU A 40 2.61 -0.16 -5.92
CA GLU A 40 3.40 -0.99 -6.84
C GLU A 40 3.50 -2.44 -6.36
N LEU A 41 3.75 -2.63 -5.06
CA LEU A 41 3.80 -3.97 -4.45
C LEU A 41 2.46 -4.70 -4.58
N TRP A 42 1.35 -3.98 -4.39
CA TRP A 42 0.00 -4.51 -4.59
C TRP A 42 -0.27 -4.86 -6.06
N GLU A 43 0.15 -4.02 -7.01
CA GLU A 43 0.02 -4.31 -8.44
C GLU A 43 0.86 -5.52 -8.85
N PHE A 44 2.10 -5.61 -8.39
CA PHE A 44 2.96 -6.77 -8.56
C PHE A 44 2.29 -8.04 -8.02
N TRP A 45 1.81 -7.99 -6.77
CA TRP A 45 1.14 -9.13 -6.15
C TRP A 45 -0.09 -9.58 -6.95
N LYS A 46 -0.95 -8.64 -7.40
CA LYS A 46 -2.11 -8.98 -8.25
C LYS A 46 -1.68 -9.64 -9.56
N ALA A 47 -0.69 -9.08 -10.26
CA ALA A 47 -0.25 -9.61 -11.55
C ALA A 47 0.27 -11.05 -11.43
N HIS A 48 0.99 -11.36 -10.35
CA HIS A 48 1.58 -12.69 -10.12
C HIS A 48 0.63 -13.70 -9.44
N ASN A 49 -0.46 -13.26 -8.82
CA ASN A 49 -1.46 -14.16 -8.20
C ASN A 49 -2.74 -14.33 -9.05
N LEU A 50 -2.89 -13.57 -10.14
CA LEU A 50 -3.94 -13.79 -11.13
C LEU A 50 -3.68 -15.05 -11.98
N GLU A 51 -2.44 -15.51 -12.10
CA GLU A 51 -2.09 -16.75 -12.80
C GLU A 51 -2.34 -18.02 -11.98
N THR A 52 -2.68 -17.89 -10.69
CA THR A 52 -2.86 -19.00 -9.74
C THR A 52 -4.30 -19.22 -9.27
N SER A 53 -5.29 -18.51 -9.83
CA SER A 53 -6.73 -18.72 -9.56
C SER A 53 -7.44 -19.44 -10.71
#